data_AF-A0A1Y1BZF6-F1
#
_entry.id   AF-A0A1Y1BZF6-F1
#
_cell.length_a   1.000
_cell.length_b   1.000
_cell.length_c   1.000
_cell.angle_alpha   90.00
_cell.angle_beta   90.00
_cell.angle_gamma   90.00
#
_symmetry.space_group_name_H-M   'P 1'
#
loop_
_entity.id
_entity.type
_entity.pdbx_description
1 polymer ?
#
loop_
_entity_poly.entity_id
_entity_poly.type
_entity_poly.pdbx_seq_one_letter_code
_entity_poly.pdbx_strand_id
1 'polypeptide(L)'
;MKRPPFRRSRTRGVAAVEFALVLIPMIVLATGVAEFGRAIYQYETLTKATRDAARYLSIWLPTDSAYPVSAAQCLVVYGSTTCGSAGTELVPGLTTSMVTICDAQHTTGCSDASDPAQFANLPTYDSNNNAASGTATGAINVVEVKIKGYTYQPIPAYPGLTSIPFGNIVTVMRQVS
;
A
#
# COMPACT_ATOMS: atom_id res chain seq x y z
N MET A 1 -1.75 13.27 77.32
CA MET A 1 -2.03 12.30 76.22
C MET A 1 -1.05 12.55 75.09
N LYS A 2 -0.13 11.61 74.80
CA LYS A 2 0.87 11.73 73.71
C LYS A 2 0.34 11.01 72.47
N ARG A 3 0.16 11.73 71.35
CA ARG A 3 -0.28 11.16 70.06
C ARG A 3 0.88 10.40 69.40
N PRO A 4 0.66 9.20 68.84
CA PRO A 4 1.73 8.47 68.17
C PRO A 4 2.13 9.16 66.85
N PRO A 5 3.42 9.12 66.46
CA PRO A 5 3.87 9.73 65.22
C PRO A 5 3.34 8.94 64.02
N PHE A 6 2.82 9.65 63.02
CA PHE A 6 2.45 9.08 61.73
C PHE A 6 3.69 8.47 61.06
N ARG A 7 3.80 7.14 61.03
CA ARG A 7 4.80 6.45 60.21
C ARG A 7 4.48 6.75 58.75
N ARG A 8 5.33 7.55 58.09
CA ARG A 8 5.30 7.68 56.62
C ARG A 8 5.43 6.29 56.00
N SER A 9 4.41 5.86 55.29
CA SER A 9 4.40 4.58 54.60
C SER A 9 5.55 4.54 53.57
N ARG A 10 6.51 3.63 53.76
CA ARG A 10 7.61 3.36 52.81
C ARG A 10 7.12 2.76 51.48
N THR A 11 5.83 2.47 51.34
CA THR A 11 5.25 1.87 50.13
C THR A 11 5.21 2.80 48.91
N ARG A 12 5.30 4.13 49.09
CA ARG A 12 5.20 5.09 47.97
C ARG A 12 6.34 4.97 46.94
N GLY A 13 7.55 4.61 47.38
CA GLY A 13 8.70 4.43 46.47
C GLY A 13 8.66 3.09 45.73
N VAL A 14 8.18 2.03 46.38
CA VAL A 14 8.08 0.68 45.80
C VAL A 14 7.07 0.65 44.66
N ALA A 15 5.90 1.27 44.84
CA ALA A 15 4.88 1.36 43.80
C ALA A 15 5.37 2.10 42.52
N ALA A 16 6.25 3.09 42.67
CA ALA A 16 6.84 3.79 41.52
C ALA A 16 7.79 2.89 40.72
N VAL A 17 8.55 2.02 41.41
CA VAL A 17 9.45 1.05 40.77
C VAL A 17 8.66 -0.05 40.07
N GLU A 18 7.61 -0.58 40.70
CA GLU A 18 6.72 -1.56 40.09
C GLU A 18 6.05 -1.01 38.82
N PHE A 19 5.57 0.24 38.88
CA PHE A 19 5.03 0.91 37.71
C PHE A 19 6.08 1.07 36.59
N ALA A 20 7.30 1.49 36.93
CA ALA A 20 8.37 1.64 35.94
C ALA A 20 8.70 0.31 35.24
N LEU A 21 8.68 -0.81 35.97
CA LEU A 21 8.91 -2.14 35.39
C LEU A 21 7.79 -2.58 34.44
N VAL A 22 6.52 -2.27 34.76
CA VAL A 22 5.37 -2.56 33.87
C VAL A 22 5.32 -1.60 32.68
N LEU A 23 5.77 -0.36 32.87
CA LEU A 23 5.76 0.66 31.83
C LEU A 23 6.65 0.29 30.63
N ILE A 24 7.79 -0.36 30.88
CA ILE A 24 8.74 -0.78 29.83
C ILE A 24 8.07 -1.66 28.76
N PRO A 25 7.49 -2.84 29.08
CA PRO A 25 6.81 -3.66 28.07
C PRO A 25 5.56 -2.97 27.53
N MET A 26 4.88 -2.13 28.32
CA MET A 26 3.69 -1.41 27.86
C MET A 26 4.02 -0.41 26.74
N ILE A 27 5.14 0.32 26.87
CA ILE A 27 5.63 1.22 25.81
C ILE A 27 5.99 0.42 24.57
N VAL A 28 6.75 -0.68 24.70
CA VAL A 28 7.14 -1.50 23.54
C VAL A 28 5.93 -2.04 22.78
N LEU A 29 4.90 -2.50 23.50
CA LEU A 29 3.66 -2.96 22.87
C LEU A 29 2.89 -1.82 22.21
N ALA A 30 2.77 -0.68 22.88
CA ALA A 30 2.06 0.49 22.34
C ALA A 30 2.72 1.03 21.07
N THR A 31 4.06 1.12 21.05
CA THR A 31 4.81 1.56 19.87
C THR A 31 4.75 0.55 18.74
N GLY A 32 4.85 -0.75 19.05
CA GLY A 32 4.68 -1.82 18.07
C GLY A 32 3.31 -1.78 17.39
N VAL A 33 2.23 -1.61 18.16
CA VAL A 33 0.87 -1.46 17.62
C VAL A 33 0.72 -0.20 16.77
N ALA A 34 1.27 0.93 17.23
CA ALA A 34 1.20 2.19 16.49
C ALA A 34 1.94 2.11 15.14
N GLU A 35 3.15 1.55 15.11
CA GLU A 35 3.94 1.39 13.89
C GLU A 35 3.31 0.40 12.92
N PHE A 36 2.82 -0.74 13.41
CA PHE A 36 2.16 -1.72 12.56
C PHE A 36 0.83 -1.18 12.01
N GLY A 37 0.05 -0.47 12.81
CA GLY A 37 -1.17 0.20 12.37
C GLY A 37 -0.91 1.24 11.28
N ARG A 38 0.18 2.02 11.43
CA ARG A 38 0.62 2.97 10.40
C ARG A 38 1.08 2.27 9.12
N ALA A 39 1.82 1.17 9.22
CA ALA A 39 2.24 0.39 8.06
C ALA A 39 1.03 -0.18 7.27
N ILE A 40 0.03 -0.73 7.98
CA ILE A 40 -1.22 -1.21 7.37
C ILE A 40 -1.96 -0.06 6.68
N TYR A 41 -2.09 1.09 7.36
CA TYR A 41 -2.75 2.26 6.79
C TYR A 41 -2.10 2.70 5.47
N GLN A 42 -0.76 2.70 5.41
CA GLN A 42 -0.03 3.04 4.19
C GLN A 42 -0.24 2.00 3.09
N TYR A 43 -0.18 0.70 3.42
CA TYR A 43 -0.45 -0.38 2.47
C TYR A 43 -1.84 -0.28 1.84
N GLU A 44 -2.87 -0.03 2.65
CA GLU A 44 -4.25 0.15 2.16
C GLU A 44 -4.41 1.42 1.33
N THR A 45 -3.73 2.50 1.70
CA THR A 45 -3.71 3.75 0.92
C THR A 45 -3.14 3.51 -0.48
N LEU A 46 -2.01 2.81 -0.57
CA LEU A 46 -1.39 2.44 -1.85
C LEU A 46 -2.29 1.51 -2.68
N THR A 47 -2.96 0.55 -2.03
CA THR A 47 -3.88 -0.38 -2.70
C THR A 47 -5.12 0.34 -3.23
N LYS A 48 -5.64 1.33 -2.49
CA LYS A 48 -6.74 2.17 -2.97
C LYS A 48 -6.30 3.06 -4.14
N ALA A 49 -5.10 3.65 -4.06
CA ALA A 49 -4.58 4.53 -5.09
C ALA A 49 -4.36 3.77 -6.43
N THR A 50 -3.80 2.56 -6.40
CA THR A 50 -3.68 1.71 -7.60
C THR A 50 -5.04 1.33 -8.17
N ARG A 51 -6.04 1.04 -7.32
CA ARG A 51 -7.42 0.80 -7.76
C ARG A 51 -8.05 2.00 -8.46
N ASP A 52 -7.89 3.19 -7.92
CA ASP A 52 -8.44 4.40 -8.53
C ASP A 52 -7.79 4.71 -9.88
N ALA A 53 -6.48 4.51 -9.99
CA ALA A 53 -5.76 4.67 -11.26
C ALA A 53 -6.11 3.59 -12.30
N ALA A 54 -6.21 2.32 -11.89
CA ALA A 54 -6.64 1.25 -12.79
C ALA A 54 -8.06 1.49 -13.31
N ARG A 55 -8.97 1.94 -12.44
CA ARG A 55 -10.32 2.35 -12.83
C ARG A 55 -10.29 3.54 -13.79
N TYR A 56 -9.45 4.54 -13.51
CA TYR A 56 -9.29 5.69 -14.38
C TYR A 56 -8.82 5.31 -15.78
N LEU A 57 -7.86 4.38 -15.92
CA LEU A 57 -7.36 3.91 -17.22
C LEU A 57 -8.28 2.90 -17.93
N SER A 58 -9.10 2.16 -17.17
CA SER A 58 -9.98 1.12 -17.73
C SER A 58 -10.95 1.60 -18.81
N ILE A 59 -11.31 2.89 -18.78
CA ILE A 59 -12.24 3.52 -19.73
C ILE A 59 -11.53 4.11 -20.97
N TRP A 60 -10.20 4.08 -21.03
CA TRP A 60 -9.42 4.62 -22.16
C TRP A 60 -8.84 3.50 -23.01
N LEU A 61 -8.85 3.69 -24.33
CA LEU A 61 -8.14 2.81 -25.25
C LEU A 61 -6.63 3.05 -25.13
N PRO A 62 -5.81 1.99 -24.91
CA PRO A 62 -4.35 2.10 -24.88
C PRO A 62 -3.73 2.72 -26.13
N THR A 63 -4.39 2.57 -27.27
CA THR A 63 -3.92 3.05 -28.57
C THR A 63 -4.30 4.51 -28.84
N ASP A 64 -5.11 5.12 -27.97
CA ASP A 64 -5.49 6.53 -28.10
C ASP A 64 -4.26 7.42 -27.83
N SER A 65 -4.05 8.44 -28.67
CA SER A 65 -2.98 9.42 -28.47
C SER A 65 -3.19 10.27 -27.20
N ALA A 66 -4.43 10.36 -26.72
CA ALA A 66 -4.80 11.02 -25.47
C ALA A 66 -4.71 10.10 -24.23
N TYR A 67 -4.16 8.89 -24.36
CA TYR A 67 -4.09 7.92 -23.25
C TYR A 67 -3.33 8.51 -22.04
N PRO A 68 -3.97 8.67 -20.87
CA PRO A 68 -3.50 9.58 -19.83
C PRO A 68 -2.56 8.90 -18.81
N VAL A 69 -1.45 8.32 -19.27
CA VAL A 69 -0.47 7.60 -18.42
C VAL A 69 0.06 8.46 -17.28
N SER A 70 0.50 9.68 -17.61
CA SER A 70 1.06 10.62 -16.62
C SER A 70 0.03 11.02 -15.56
N ALA A 71 -1.22 11.27 -15.97
CA ALA A 71 -2.30 11.60 -15.06
C ALA A 71 -2.65 10.42 -14.14
N ALA A 72 -2.60 9.19 -14.64
CA ALA A 72 -2.78 7.99 -13.82
C ALA A 72 -1.64 7.82 -12.80
N GLN A 73 -0.38 8.05 -13.19
CA GLN A 73 0.74 8.07 -12.25
C GLN A 73 0.58 9.16 -11.19
N CYS A 74 0.15 10.36 -11.57
CA CYS A 74 -0.16 11.43 -10.62
C CYS A 74 -1.29 11.03 -9.67
N LEU A 75 -2.33 10.35 -10.18
CA LEU A 75 -3.46 9.89 -9.39
C LEU A 75 -3.01 8.87 -8.32
N VAL A 76 -2.09 7.96 -8.66
CA VAL A 76 -1.52 7.02 -7.69
C VAL A 76 -0.73 7.73 -6.59
N VAL A 77 0.09 8.73 -6.95
CA VAL A 77 1.03 9.35 -6.00
C VAL A 77 0.36 10.43 -5.16
N TYR A 78 -0.51 11.23 -5.76
CA TYR A 78 -1.06 12.45 -5.14
C TYR A 78 -2.59 12.40 -4.96
N GLY A 79 -3.28 11.38 -5.47
CA GLY A 79 -4.75 11.34 -5.42
C GLY A 79 -5.44 12.35 -6.35
N SER A 80 -4.70 12.94 -7.30
CA SER A 80 -5.20 13.86 -8.33
C SER A 80 -4.58 13.53 -9.68
N THR A 81 -5.32 13.77 -10.78
CA THR A 81 -4.82 13.62 -12.15
C THR A 81 -3.73 14.62 -12.52
N THR A 82 -3.45 15.61 -11.67
CA THR A 82 -2.37 16.57 -11.84
C THR A 82 -1.37 16.47 -10.68
N CYS A 83 -0.13 16.14 -11.01
CA CYS A 83 0.94 15.98 -10.02
C CYS A 83 1.18 17.30 -9.25
N GLY A 84 1.35 17.20 -7.93
CA GLY A 84 1.59 18.35 -7.06
C GLY A 84 0.39 19.27 -6.80
N SER A 85 -0.77 19.07 -7.45
CA SER A 85 -1.97 19.90 -7.20
C SER A 85 -2.70 19.56 -5.90
N ALA A 86 -2.53 18.34 -5.37
CA ALA A 86 -3.17 17.89 -4.14
C ALA A 86 -2.28 18.08 -2.88
N GLY A 87 -1.11 18.70 -3.00
CA GLY A 87 -0.12 18.82 -1.93
C GLY A 87 0.94 17.72 -1.97
N THR A 88 1.35 17.22 -0.79
CA THR A 88 2.35 16.15 -0.63
C THR A 88 1.81 14.81 -1.12
N GLU A 89 2.71 13.85 -1.38
CA GLU A 89 2.35 12.49 -1.74
C GLU A 89 1.41 11.83 -0.71
N LEU A 90 0.53 10.92 -1.18
CA LEU A 90 -0.45 10.21 -0.35
C LEU A 90 0.22 9.43 0.78
N VAL A 91 1.41 8.90 0.49
CA VAL A 91 2.24 8.18 1.44
C VAL A 91 3.68 8.67 1.31
N PRO A 92 4.37 9.03 2.41
CA PRO A 92 5.72 9.57 2.35
C PRO A 92 6.70 8.71 1.54
N GLY A 93 7.47 9.36 0.68
CA GLY A 93 8.50 8.71 -0.14
C GLY A 93 7.96 7.98 -1.39
N LEU A 94 6.66 8.04 -1.65
CA LEU A 94 6.07 7.54 -2.88
C LEU A 94 6.37 8.48 -4.05
N THR A 95 6.86 7.95 -5.17
CA THR A 95 7.19 8.72 -6.37
C THR A 95 6.55 8.12 -7.62
N THR A 96 6.37 8.92 -8.66
CA THR A 96 5.77 8.45 -9.93
C THR A 96 6.63 7.39 -10.63
N SER A 97 7.94 7.40 -10.41
CA SER A 97 8.87 6.38 -10.91
C SER A 97 8.63 4.98 -10.32
N MET A 98 7.98 4.89 -9.16
CA MET A 98 7.59 3.60 -8.57
C MET A 98 6.32 3.04 -9.22
N VAL A 99 5.59 3.84 -10.00
CA VAL A 99 4.31 3.46 -10.61
C VAL A 99 4.53 2.93 -12.03
N THR A 100 4.27 1.64 -12.21
CA THR A 100 4.29 0.95 -13.51
C THR A 100 2.85 0.73 -13.97
N ILE A 101 2.59 1.05 -15.23
CA ILE A 101 1.30 0.82 -15.89
C ILE A 101 1.54 -0.20 -16.99
N CYS A 102 0.73 -1.25 -17.00
CA CYS A 102 0.84 -2.33 -17.96
C CYS A 102 -0.49 -2.54 -18.69
N ASP A 103 -0.46 -2.52 -20.00
CA ASP A 103 -1.62 -2.75 -20.86
C ASP A 103 -1.18 -3.31 -22.23
N ALA A 104 -2.09 -3.34 -23.20
CA ALA A 104 -1.81 -3.83 -24.55
C ALA A 104 -0.68 -3.10 -25.29
N GLN A 105 -0.35 -1.87 -24.91
CA GLN A 105 0.70 -1.03 -25.54
C GLN A 105 1.88 -0.76 -24.60
N HIS A 106 1.65 -0.75 -23.29
CA HIS A 106 2.66 -0.50 -22.27
C HIS A 106 3.06 -1.83 -21.60
N THR A 107 4.24 -2.36 -21.94
CA THR A 107 4.71 -3.67 -21.44
C THR A 107 6.03 -3.61 -20.68
N THR A 108 6.63 -2.42 -20.56
CA THR A 108 7.90 -2.23 -19.86
C THR A 108 7.73 -2.42 -18.35
N GLY A 109 8.42 -3.40 -17.77
CA GLY A 109 8.35 -3.69 -16.33
C GLY A 109 7.16 -4.56 -15.91
N CYS A 110 6.50 -5.20 -16.89
CA CYS A 110 5.25 -5.96 -16.76
C CYS A 110 5.47 -7.47 -16.90
N SER A 111 6.48 -7.99 -16.20
CA SER A 111 6.87 -9.41 -16.25
C SER A 111 7.17 -9.98 -14.87
N ASP A 112 6.61 -9.39 -13.82
CA ASP A 112 6.69 -9.96 -12.47
C ASP A 112 5.74 -11.16 -12.36
N ALA A 113 6.00 -12.08 -11.42
CA ALA A 113 5.15 -13.25 -11.20
C ALA A 113 3.71 -12.91 -10.79
N SER A 114 3.45 -11.67 -10.35
CA SER A 114 2.12 -11.14 -10.02
C SER A 114 1.30 -10.71 -11.24
N ASP A 115 1.93 -10.62 -12.40
CA ASP A 115 1.36 -9.93 -13.56
C ASP A 115 0.50 -10.91 -14.40
N PRO A 116 -0.54 -10.42 -15.11
CA PRO A 116 -1.27 -11.21 -16.07
C PRO A 116 -0.37 -11.83 -17.14
N ALA A 117 -0.73 -13.03 -17.61
CA ALA A 117 0.02 -13.71 -18.67
C ALA A 117 0.05 -12.92 -20.00
N GLN A 118 -0.95 -12.10 -20.25
CA GLN A 118 -1.03 -11.16 -21.37
C GLN A 118 -2.00 -10.02 -21.04
N PHE A 119 -1.78 -8.84 -21.60
CA PHE A 119 -2.62 -7.66 -21.38
C PHE A 119 -3.64 -7.41 -22.50
N ALA A 120 -3.35 -7.88 -23.71
CA ALA A 120 -4.26 -7.86 -24.84
C ALA A 120 -4.79 -9.27 -25.11
N ASN A 121 -6.05 -9.38 -25.57
CA ASN A 121 -6.67 -10.64 -25.98
C ASN A 121 -6.58 -11.77 -24.94
N LEU A 122 -6.62 -11.43 -23.65
CA LEU A 122 -6.60 -12.39 -22.55
C LEU A 122 -7.86 -13.27 -22.65
N PRO A 123 -7.72 -14.59 -22.84
CA PRO A 123 -8.87 -15.46 -23.07
C PRO A 123 -9.74 -15.59 -21.83
N THR A 124 -11.06 -15.59 -22.03
CA THR A 124 -12.06 -15.94 -21.02
C THR A 124 -12.57 -17.35 -21.28
N TYR A 125 -12.88 -18.10 -20.22
CA TYR A 125 -13.28 -19.51 -20.31
C TYR A 125 -14.69 -19.73 -19.74
N ASP A 126 -15.45 -20.66 -20.33
CA ASP A 126 -16.85 -20.98 -19.94
C ASP A 126 -16.93 -21.69 -18.59
N SER A 127 -15.93 -22.52 -18.30
CA SER A 127 -15.85 -23.32 -17.09
C SER A 127 -14.38 -23.48 -16.72
N ASN A 128 -14.15 -23.33 -15.42
CA ASN A 128 -12.85 -23.35 -14.74
C ASN A 128 -11.94 -22.16 -15.09
N ASN A 129 -11.79 -21.23 -14.14
CA ASN A 129 -10.80 -20.14 -14.13
C ASN A 129 -9.43 -20.62 -14.65
N ASN A 130 -9.16 -20.47 -15.95
CA ASN A 130 -7.88 -20.79 -16.59
C ASN A 130 -7.45 -22.28 -16.59
N ALA A 131 -8.36 -23.26 -16.46
CA ALA A 131 -7.97 -24.67 -16.58
C ALA A 131 -7.82 -25.11 -18.04
N ALA A 132 -6.83 -25.96 -18.33
CA ALA A 132 -6.51 -26.46 -19.67
C ALA A 132 -7.66 -27.21 -20.39
N SER A 133 -8.73 -27.56 -19.69
CA SER A 133 -9.93 -28.23 -20.22
C SER A 133 -11.10 -27.29 -20.54
N GLY A 134 -11.00 -26.01 -20.20
CA GLY A 134 -12.05 -25.02 -20.50
C GLY A 134 -12.00 -24.58 -21.96
N THR A 135 -13.17 -24.40 -22.59
CA THR A 135 -13.27 -23.80 -23.92
C THR A 135 -13.24 -22.28 -23.81
N ALA A 136 -12.40 -21.62 -24.63
CA ALA A 136 -12.37 -20.17 -24.68
C ALA A 136 -13.69 -19.62 -25.23
N THR A 137 -14.32 -18.70 -24.51
CA THR A 137 -15.62 -18.08 -24.84
C THR A 137 -15.46 -16.70 -25.47
N GLY A 138 -14.29 -16.09 -25.34
CA GLY A 138 -13.99 -14.74 -25.79
C GLY A 138 -12.62 -14.30 -25.28
N ALA A 139 -12.36 -13.01 -25.46
CA ALA A 139 -11.14 -12.38 -24.96
C ALA A 139 -11.46 -11.00 -24.40
N ILE A 140 -10.65 -10.57 -23.44
CA ILE A 140 -10.70 -9.23 -22.86
C ILE A 140 -9.31 -8.59 -22.90
N ASN A 141 -9.27 -7.26 -22.96
CA ASN A 141 -8.07 -6.51 -22.65
C ASN A 141 -8.09 -6.15 -21.16
N VAL A 142 -6.90 -6.04 -20.56
CA VAL A 142 -6.74 -5.65 -19.16
C VAL A 142 -5.68 -4.58 -19.04
N VAL A 143 -5.89 -3.71 -18.05
CA VAL A 143 -4.90 -2.73 -17.58
C VAL A 143 -4.52 -3.07 -16.16
N GLU A 144 -3.22 -3.06 -15.89
CA GLU A 144 -2.64 -3.17 -14.56
C GLU A 144 -2.00 -1.85 -14.16
N VAL A 145 -2.22 -1.44 -12.92
CA VAL A 145 -1.47 -0.38 -12.27
C VAL A 145 -0.78 -0.98 -11.05
N LYS A 146 0.53 -0.78 -10.97
CA LYS A 146 1.39 -1.41 -9.97
C LYS A 146 2.36 -0.41 -9.36
N ILE A 147 2.55 -0.51 -8.05
CA ILE A 147 3.60 0.20 -7.31
C ILE A 147 4.72 -0.79 -6.97
N LYS A 148 5.95 -0.47 -7.37
CA LYS A 148 7.15 -1.29 -7.16
C LYS A 148 8.15 -0.58 -6.25
N GLY A 149 8.80 -1.34 -5.39
CA GLY A 149 9.93 -0.86 -4.58
C GLY A 149 9.56 0.13 -3.46
N TYR A 150 8.28 0.27 -3.14
CA TYR A 150 7.86 1.10 -2.01
C TYR A 150 8.39 0.51 -0.70
N THR A 151 9.01 1.35 0.12
CA THR A 151 9.59 0.92 1.40
C THR A 151 8.99 1.75 2.54
N TYR A 152 8.31 1.08 3.47
CA TYR A 152 7.78 1.70 4.67
C TYR A 152 8.91 2.27 5.53
N GLN A 153 8.77 3.54 5.92
CA GLN A 153 9.67 4.21 6.85
C GLN A 153 9.01 4.42 8.23
N PRO A 154 9.56 3.79 9.29
CA PRO A 154 9.09 3.98 10.66
C PRO A 154 9.16 5.43 11.12
N ILE A 155 8.41 5.77 12.17
CA ILE A 155 8.47 7.11 12.76
C ILE A 155 9.86 7.34 13.37
N PRO A 156 10.55 8.46 13.07
CA PRO A 156 11.89 8.77 13.60
C PRO A 156 11.99 8.79 15.14
N ALA A 157 10.85 8.94 15.83
CA ALA A 157 10.76 8.92 17.29
C ALA A 157 11.06 7.54 17.93
N TYR A 158 11.09 6.46 17.14
CA TYR A 158 11.42 5.12 17.62
C TYR A 158 12.74 4.63 17.03
N PRO A 159 13.88 4.99 17.65
CA PRO A 159 15.19 4.60 17.15
C PRO A 159 15.36 3.06 17.19
N GLY A 160 15.90 2.50 16.10
CA GLY A 160 16.21 1.07 15.98
C GLY A 160 15.25 0.23 15.13
N LEU A 161 14.15 0.80 14.65
CA LEU A 161 13.27 0.13 13.69
C LEU A 161 13.81 0.26 12.26
N THR A 162 13.97 -0.87 11.58
CA THR A 162 14.39 -0.91 10.17
C THR A 162 13.22 -0.63 9.24
N SER A 163 13.51 -0.10 8.07
CA SER A 163 12.51 0.04 7.01
C SER A 163 12.04 -1.33 6.51
N ILE A 164 10.78 -1.41 6.06
CA ILE A 164 10.16 -2.66 5.61
C ILE A 164 9.81 -2.50 4.13
N PRO A 165 10.42 -3.27 3.21
CA PRO A 165 10.03 -3.25 1.81
C PRO A 165 8.64 -3.87 1.67
N PHE A 166 7.74 -3.18 0.99
CA PHE A 166 6.47 -3.77 0.59
C PHE A 166 6.67 -4.55 -0.71
N GLY A 167 5.96 -5.66 -0.85
CA GLY A 167 5.83 -6.34 -2.14
C GLY A 167 5.15 -5.43 -3.16
N ASN A 168 5.12 -5.87 -4.43
CA ASN A 168 4.37 -5.17 -5.46
C ASN A 168 2.90 -5.03 -5.03
N ILE A 169 2.38 -3.80 -5.08
CA ILE A 169 0.95 -3.54 -4.84
C ILE A 169 0.33 -3.37 -6.21
N VAL A 170 -0.53 -4.31 -6.59
CA VAL A 170 -1.02 -4.48 -7.96
C VAL A 170 -2.53 -4.42 -7.98
N THR A 171 -3.09 -3.68 -8.93
CA THR A 171 -4.49 -3.79 -9.31
C THR A 171 -4.62 -4.01 -10.80
N VAL A 172 -5.41 -5.00 -11.20
CA VAL A 172 -5.77 -5.29 -12.59
C VAL A 172 -7.26 -5.02 -12.79
N MET A 173 -7.62 -4.37 -13.88
CA MET A 173 -9.01 -4.16 -14.30
C MET A 173 -9.18 -4.49 -15.77
N ARG A 174 -10.40 -4.90 -16.15
CA ARG A 174 -10.76 -5.00 -17.57
C ARG A 174 -10.65 -3.62 -18.20
N GLN A 175 -10.01 -3.54 -19.35
CA GLN A 175 -9.88 -2.33 -20.12
C GLN A 175 -10.81 -2.37 -21.34
N VAL A 176 -11.25 -1.19 -21.77
CA VAL A 176 -11.91 -1.03 -23.07
C VAL A 176 -10.99 -1.47 -24.21
N SER A 177 -11.57 -2.16 -25.18
CA SER A 177 -10.91 -2.83 -26.30
C SER A 177 -11.53 -2.40 -27.62
#